data_AF-A0A7R8NNL7-F1
#
_entry.id   AF-A0A7R8NNL7-F1
#
_cell.length_a   1.000
_cell.length_b   1.000
_cell.length_c   1.000
_cell.angle_alpha   90.00
_cell.angle_beta   90.00
_cell.angle_gamma   90.00
#
_symmetry.space_group_name_H-M   'P 1'
#
loop_
_entity.id
_entity.type
_entity.pdbx_description
1 polymer ?
#
loop_
_entity_poly.entity_id
_entity_poly.type
_entity_poly.pdbx_seq_one_letter_code
_entity_poly.pdbx_strand_id
1 'polypeptide(L)'
;MELTLLGTGAPDGLPRPSCPCAACATARGPWARAATALLIDDALLLDLTPGAVFAAARAGHSLGAVRQVLLTHPHDGPAVELPPTLPPAGRVPDGQVLTLISGHRVRAVPMDAPGTGYEVGSPDGERLLYLPPGAAPAGLDGRVERPYDLVVGDVVGRPDAVARLRAVGAVGPATEVIAVHLDHDAPPGAALDRLLAAAGARAVPDGTTLVVGEYPVVPDVPRRVLVTGGARSGKSVEAERRLETFPEVVYVATGGRREGDPEWAARVGLHRERRPGAWRTEETCEVAELLGAEGPPLLVDCLSLWLTDAMDRVDAWEDVRWREGGQEALRARVAELVAAVRRTRRQVVLVTNEVGAGVVPATPAGRRFRDELGRLNAAVAAECEEVLLVVAGQAVVLRG
;
A
#
# COMPACT_ATOMS: atom_id res chain seq x y z
N MET A 1 10.71 22.69 10.59
CA MET A 1 10.95 22.67 9.12
C MET A 1 9.62 22.71 8.38
N GLU A 2 9.45 23.61 7.41
CA GLU A 2 8.32 23.67 6.48
C GLU A 2 8.68 23.03 5.13
N LEU A 3 7.77 22.20 4.62
CA LEU A 3 7.88 21.52 3.33
C LEU A 3 6.68 21.89 2.45
N THR A 4 6.92 22.57 1.33
CA THR A 4 5.90 22.83 0.31
C THR A 4 6.06 21.87 -0.87
N LEU A 5 5.02 21.08 -1.17
CA LEU A 5 4.99 20.18 -2.32
C LEU A 5 4.53 20.94 -3.57
N LEU A 6 5.46 21.48 -4.34
CA LEU A 6 5.15 22.25 -5.56
C LEU A 6 4.48 21.42 -6.65
N GLY A 7 4.74 20.11 -6.64
CA GLY A 7 4.09 19.10 -7.46
C GLY A 7 4.12 17.75 -6.75
N THR A 8 3.22 16.84 -7.14
CA THR A 8 3.07 15.51 -6.51
C THR A 8 2.90 14.37 -7.52
N GLY A 9 2.94 14.67 -8.81
CA GLY A 9 2.81 13.71 -9.90
C GLY A 9 4.15 13.07 -10.27
N ALA A 10 4.08 12.01 -11.06
CA ALA A 10 5.25 11.40 -11.71
C ALA A 10 6.03 12.43 -12.57
N PRO A 11 7.23 12.11 -13.10
CA PRO A 11 8.03 13.05 -13.89
C PRO A 11 7.30 13.72 -15.07
N ASP A 12 6.35 13.01 -15.71
CA ASP A 12 5.51 13.55 -16.79
C ASP A 12 4.27 14.32 -16.29
N GLY A 13 4.06 14.37 -14.98
CA GLY A 13 2.83 14.81 -14.33
C GLY A 13 1.65 13.84 -14.50
N LEU A 14 0.51 14.22 -13.94
CA LEU A 14 -0.76 13.51 -14.07
C LEU A 14 -1.85 14.58 -14.36
N PRO A 15 -2.48 14.60 -15.53
CA PRO A 15 -2.47 13.56 -16.55
C PRO A 15 -1.22 13.60 -17.42
N ARG A 16 -0.79 12.44 -17.90
CA ARG A 16 0.26 12.39 -18.94
C ARG A 16 -0.24 13.07 -20.23
N PRO A 17 0.50 14.01 -20.84
CA PRO A 17 -0.01 14.87 -21.92
C PRO A 17 -0.63 14.16 -23.12
N SER A 18 -0.11 13.00 -23.51
CA SER A 18 -0.53 12.24 -24.70
C SER A 18 -1.30 10.97 -24.37
N CYS A 19 -1.63 10.72 -23.10
CA CYS A 19 -2.24 9.47 -22.67
C CYS A 19 -3.78 9.56 -22.66
N PRO A 20 -4.50 8.72 -23.42
CA PRO A 20 -5.96 8.72 -23.47
C PRO A 20 -6.61 7.82 -22.39
N CYS A 21 -5.86 7.29 -21.42
CA CYS A 21 -6.40 6.35 -20.45
C CYS A 21 -7.43 7.01 -19.51
N ALA A 22 -8.27 6.20 -18.86
CA ALA A 22 -9.31 6.68 -17.97
C ALA A 22 -8.77 7.47 -16.76
N ALA A 23 -7.61 7.08 -16.22
CA ALA A 23 -6.95 7.82 -15.14
C ALA A 23 -6.55 9.24 -15.58
N CYS A 24 -5.88 9.38 -16.73
CA CYS A 24 -5.53 10.69 -17.29
C CYS A 24 -6.77 11.51 -17.68
N ALA A 25 -7.84 10.87 -18.15
CA ALA A 25 -9.07 11.57 -18.48
C ALA A 25 -9.74 12.18 -17.23
N THR A 26 -9.62 11.51 -16.08
CA THR A 26 -10.25 11.91 -14.80
C THR A 26 -9.35 12.77 -13.91
N ALA A 27 -8.03 12.69 -14.07
CA ALA A 27 -7.06 13.53 -13.38
C ALA A 27 -6.98 14.94 -14.00
N ARG A 28 -8.02 15.74 -13.84
CA ARG A 28 -8.11 17.12 -14.35
C ARG A 28 -8.58 18.08 -13.26
N GLY A 29 -8.32 19.37 -13.46
CA GLY A 29 -8.68 20.42 -12.50
C GLY A 29 -8.00 20.18 -11.14
N PRO A 30 -8.75 20.02 -10.04
CA PRO A 30 -8.16 19.82 -8.71
C PRO A 30 -7.42 18.48 -8.54
N TRP A 31 -7.60 17.53 -9.47
CA TRP A 31 -6.94 16.23 -9.46
C TRP A 31 -5.71 16.16 -10.35
N ALA A 32 -5.39 17.26 -11.06
CA ALA A 32 -4.15 17.35 -11.82
C ALA A 32 -2.96 17.53 -10.87
N ARG A 33 -1.83 16.90 -11.22
CA ARG A 33 -0.59 16.92 -10.47
C ARG A 33 0.56 17.27 -11.41
N ALA A 34 1.28 18.34 -11.09
CA ALA A 34 2.54 18.68 -11.71
C ALA A 34 3.63 17.68 -11.28
N ALA A 35 4.70 17.59 -12.06
CA ALA A 35 5.85 16.77 -11.72
C ALA A 35 6.41 17.14 -10.35
N THR A 36 6.74 16.12 -9.55
CA THR A 36 7.13 16.30 -8.15
C THR A 36 8.33 17.22 -7.98
N ALA A 37 8.16 18.23 -7.13
CA ALA A 37 9.21 19.16 -6.70
C ALA A 37 8.89 19.63 -5.28
N LEU A 38 9.91 19.73 -4.43
CA LEU A 38 9.78 20.03 -3.01
C LEU A 38 10.57 21.27 -2.65
N LEU A 39 9.93 22.23 -1.98
CA LEU A 39 10.57 23.43 -1.44
C LEU A 39 10.63 23.34 0.08
N ILE A 40 11.81 23.44 0.66
CA ILE A 40 12.04 23.32 2.11
C ILE A 40 12.57 24.65 2.63
N ASP A 41 11.83 25.23 3.59
CA ASP A 41 12.12 26.51 4.26
C ASP A 41 12.55 27.64 3.30
N ASP A 42 11.96 27.68 2.09
CA ASP A 42 12.30 28.57 0.96
C ASP A 42 13.79 28.54 0.52
N ALA A 43 14.61 27.66 1.08
CA ALA A 43 16.07 27.68 0.98
C ALA A 43 16.63 26.51 0.15
N LEU A 44 15.96 25.36 0.19
CA LEU A 44 16.35 24.14 -0.52
C LEU A 44 15.24 23.70 -1.46
N LEU A 45 15.57 23.53 -2.74
CA LEU A 45 14.67 22.95 -3.73
C LEU A 45 15.16 21.54 -4.09
N LEU A 46 14.31 20.54 -3.90
CA LEU A 46 14.54 19.16 -4.34
C LEU A 46 13.68 18.89 -5.58
N ASP A 47 14.34 18.42 -6.62
CA ASP A 47 13.84 18.26 -7.98
C ASP A 47 13.33 19.56 -8.62
N LEU A 48 13.97 19.89 -9.74
CA LEU A 48 13.62 21.06 -10.52
C LEU A 48 12.85 20.62 -11.76
N THR A 49 11.57 20.96 -11.79
CA THR A 49 10.64 20.54 -12.85
C THR A 49 10.13 21.72 -13.67
N PRO A 50 9.64 21.49 -14.90
CA PRO A 50 9.03 22.54 -15.70
C PRO A 50 7.88 23.20 -14.94
N GLY A 51 7.92 24.53 -14.82
CA GLY A 51 6.89 25.30 -14.13
C GLY A 51 7.04 25.41 -12.61
N ALA A 52 8.13 24.89 -12.01
CA ALA A 52 8.38 25.00 -10.56
C ALA A 52 8.29 26.45 -10.03
N VAL A 53 8.75 27.45 -10.80
CA VAL A 53 8.63 28.88 -10.46
C VAL A 53 7.16 29.30 -10.29
N PHE A 54 6.31 28.91 -11.24
CA PHE A 54 4.89 29.24 -11.20
C PHE A 54 4.16 28.44 -10.11
N ALA A 55 4.55 27.18 -9.91
CA ALA A 55 4.02 26.36 -8.82
C ALA A 55 4.34 26.97 -7.44
N ALA A 56 5.57 27.43 -7.22
CA ALA A 56 5.96 28.14 -6.00
C ALA A 56 5.13 29.41 -5.80
N ALA A 57 4.98 30.24 -6.84
CA ALA A 57 4.18 31.46 -6.76
C ALA A 57 2.70 31.18 -6.43
N ARG A 58 2.10 30.13 -7.00
CA ARG A 58 0.72 29.70 -6.67
C ARG A 58 0.59 29.22 -5.23
N ALA A 59 1.63 28.58 -4.69
CA ALA A 59 1.70 28.15 -3.30
C ALA A 59 2.03 29.31 -2.34
N GLY A 60 2.23 30.54 -2.83
CA GLY A 60 2.56 31.71 -2.01
C GLY A 60 4.04 31.91 -1.72
N HIS A 61 4.92 31.14 -2.39
CA HIS A 61 6.37 31.17 -2.17
C HIS A 61 7.13 31.84 -3.32
N SER A 62 8.34 32.33 -3.02
CA SER A 62 9.29 32.85 -4.01
C SER A 62 10.55 32.00 -4.01
N LEU A 63 11.05 31.63 -5.19
CA LEU A 63 12.31 30.89 -5.31
C LEU A 63 13.57 31.76 -5.17
N GLY A 64 13.44 33.08 -4.93
CA GLY A 64 14.58 33.98 -4.81
C GLY A 64 15.47 33.74 -3.58
N ALA A 65 14.91 33.12 -2.54
CA ALA A 65 15.64 32.76 -1.33
C ALA A 65 16.37 31.41 -1.45
N VAL A 66 16.09 30.61 -2.49
CA VAL A 66 16.72 29.31 -2.69
C VAL A 66 18.23 29.48 -2.83
N ARG A 67 18.97 28.70 -2.05
CA ARG A 67 20.44 28.67 -2.05
C ARG A 67 21.01 27.34 -2.49
N GLN A 68 20.18 26.30 -2.54
CA GLN A 68 20.57 25.00 -3.05
C GLN A 68 19.44 24.37 -3.87
N VAL A 69 19.81 23.81 -5.03
CA VAL A 69 18.93 22.97 -5.85
C VAL A 69 19.58 21.59 -5.97
N LEU A 70 18.85 20.53 -5.61
CA LEU A 70 19.32 19.14 -5.74
C LEU A 70 18.34 18.32 -6.56
N LEU A 71 18.87 17.39 -7.35
CA LEU A 71 18.09 16.46 -8.16
C LEU A 71 18.17 15.05 -7.58
N THR A 72 17.06 14.35 -7.53
CA THR A 72 17.01 12.93 -7.14
C THR A 72 17.23 12.01 -8.34
N HIS A 73 16.92 12.45 -9.55
CA HIS A 73 17.06 11.66 -10.77
C HIS A 73 17.48 12.57 -11.94
N PRO A 74 17.97 12.00 -13.06
CA PRO A 74 18.24 12.80 -14.25
C PRO A 74 16.94 13.45 -14.74
N HIS A 75 17.00 14.74 -15.08
CA HIS A 75 15.91 15.38 -15.79
C HIS A 75 16.10 15.14 -17.29
N ASP A 76 15.40 14.16 -17.85
CA ASP A 76 15.45 13.81 -19.28
C ASP A 76 14.47 14.64 -20.14
N GLY A 77 13.73 15.56 -19.51
CA GLY A 77 12.79 16.47 -20.18
C GLY A 77 13.47 17.67 -20.87
N PRO A 78 12.70 18.49 -21.60
CA PRO A 78 13.22 19.67 -22.28
C PRO A 78 13.86 20.66 -21.29
N ALA A 79 14.82 21.44 -21.78
CA ALA A 79 15.46 22.47 -20.97
C ALA A 79 14.42 23.40 -20.35
N VAL A 80 14.51 23.59 -19.04
CA VAL A 80 13.63 24.48 -18.28
C VAL A 80 14.28 25.87 -18.26
N GLU A 81 13.52 26.91 -18.61
CA GLU A 81 13.98 28.28 -18.36
C GLU A 81 13.97 28.52 -16.84
N LEU A 82 15.14 28.81 -16.29
CA LEU A 82 15.33 29.04 -14.87
C LEU A 82 15.65 30.51 -14.62
N PRO A 83 15.12 31.10 -13.53
CA PRO A 83 15.58 32.38 -13.05
C PRO A 83 17.11 32.38 -12.91
N PRO A 84 17.81 33.41 -13.41
CA PRO A 84 19.28 33.49 -13.30
C PRO A 84 19.77 33.56 -11.85
N THR A 85 18.88 33.84 -10.90
CA THR A 85 19.13 33.86 -9.46
C THR A 85 19.13 32.48 -8.82
N LEU A 86 18.62 31.43 -9.50
CA LEU A 86 18.66 30.08 -8.97
C LEU A 86 20.09 29.51 -9.08
N PRO A 87 20.58 28.85 -8.02
CA PRO A 87 21.86 28.16 -8.09
C PRO A 87 21.78 26.98 -9.06
N PRO A 88 22.93 26.53 -9.61
CA PRO A 88 22.95 25.37 -10.49
C PRO A 88 22.43 24.12 -9.76
N ALA A 89 21.62 23.34 -10.45
CA ALA A 89 21.13 22.06 -9.96
C ALA A 89 22.27 21.03 -9.92
N GLY A 90 22.36 20.29 -8.82
CA GLY A 90 23.39 19.27 -8.64
C GLY A 90 22.84 17.98 -8.05
N ARG A 91 23.70 16.96 -7.96
CA ARG A 91 23.44 15.76 -7.17
C ARG A 91 24.54 15.58 -6.15
N VAL A 92 24.17 15.17 -4.94
CA VAL A 92 25.15 14.78 -3.93
C VAL A 92 25.49 13.31 -4.13
N PRO A 93 26.78 12.92 -4.22
CA PRO A 93 27.15 11.52 -4.33
C PRO A 93 26.67 10.71 -3.12
N ASP A 94 26.28 9.47 -3.36
CA ASP A 94 25.75 8.55 -2.34
C ASP A 94 26.62 8.51 -1.07
N GLY A 95 25.96 8.55 0.09
CA GLY A 95 26.60 8.52 1.40
C GLY A 95 27.24 9.84 1.84
N GLN A 96 27.35 10.84 0.97
CA GLN A 96 27.87 12.15 1.34
C GLN A 96 26.82 13.04 2.01
N VAL A 97 27.32 14.00 2.78
CA VAL A 97 26.52 14.96 3.53
C VAL A 97 26.90 16.38 3.10
N LEU A 98 25.90 17.16 2.73
CA LEU A 98 26.00 18.58 2.43
C LEU A 98 25.37 19.38 3.58
N THR A 99 26.09 20.39 4.09
CA THR A 99 25.54 21.33 5.08
C THR A 99 25.23 22.64 4.38
N LEU A 100 23.99 23.10 4.48
CA LEU A 100 23.52 24.33 3.84
C LEU A 100 23.71 25.54 4.75
N ILE A 101 23.78 26.72 4.14
CA ILE A 101 23.86 28.00 4.87
C ILE A 101 22.62 28.24 5.74
N SER A 102 21.46 27.67 5.36
CA SER A 102 20.24 27.67 6.17
C SER A 102 20.32 26.78 7.42
N GLY A 103 21.45 26.09 7.65
CA GLY A 103 21.65 25.18 8.78
C GLY A 103 21.16 23.75 8.54
N HIS A 104 20.46 23.51 7.42
CA HIS A 104 20.00 22.18 7.03
C HIS A 104 21.17 21.24 6.70
N ARG A 105 21.01 19.96 7.04
CA ARG A 105 21.94 18.90 6.68
C ARG A 105 21.27 17.94 5.70
N VAL A 106 21.81 17.84 4.49
CA VAL A 106 21.28 16.97 3.45
C VAL A 106 22.23 15.80 3.23
N ARG A 107 21.74 14.56 3.43
CA ARG A 107 22.50 13.33 3.21
C ARG A 107 21.94 12.58 2.01
N ALA A 108 22.82 12.18 1.09
CA ALA A 108 22.48 11.30 -0.01
C ALA A 108 22.30 9.86 0.49
N VAL A 109 21.13 9.28 0.21
CA VAL A 109 20.75 7.91 0.56
C VAL A 109 20.85 7.04 -0.70
N PRO A 110 21.63 5.94 -0.68
CA PRO A 110 21.74 5.03 -1.81
C PRO A 110 20.41 4.35 -2.14
N MET A 111 20.09 4.20 -3.42
CA MET A 111 18.83 3.62 -3.91
C MET A 111 19.05 2.29 -4.64
N ASP A 112 18.01 1.46 -4.73
CA ASP A 112 18.03 0.19 -5.47
C ASP A 112 17.75 0.33 -6.98
N ALA A 113 17.47 1.55 -7.42
CA ALA A 113 17.23 1.94 -8.80
C ALA A 113 17.98 3.25 -9.08
N PRO A 114 18.18 3.64 -10.37
CA PRO A 114 18.84 4.89 -10.71
C PRO A 114 18.18 6.10 -10.03
N GLY A 115 18.97 6.82 -9.24
CA GLY A 115 18.54 8.00 -8.50
C GLY A 115 19.21 8.08 -7.14
N THR A 116 18.95 9.16 -6.42
CA THR A 116 19.49 9.45 -5.10
C THR A 116 18.34 9.93 -4.22
N GLY A 117 18.12 9.27 -3.09
CA GLY A 117 17.23 9.81 -2.06
C GLY A 117 17.93 10.85 -1.21
N TYR A 118 17.19 11.76 -0.61
CA TYR A 118 17.74 12.78 0.27
C TYR A 118 17.09 12.71 1.65
N GLU A 119 17.92 12.44 2.65
CA GLU A 119 17.58 12.74 4.04
C GLU A 119 17.90 14.20 4.31
N VAL A 120 16.94 14.96 4.83
CA VAL A 120 17.09 16.35 5.23
C VAL A 120 16.85 16.47 6.72
N GLY A 121 17.87 16.90 7.46
CA GLY A 121 17.78 17.28 8.86
C GLY A 121 17.68 18.80 9.01
N SER A 122 16.73 19.29 9.81
CA SER A 122 16.67 20.70 10.19
C SER A 122 17.64 21.02 11.34
N PRO A 123 17.94 22.31 11.57
CA PRO A 123 18.63 22.76 12.78
C PRO A 123 17.92 22.39 14.08
N ASP A 124 16.59 22.32 14.05
CA ASP A 124 15.73 22.03 15.20
C ASP A 124 15.57 20.51 15.44
N GLY A 125 16.14 19.68 14.57
CA GLY A 125 16.24 18.23 14.75
C GLY A 125 15.17 17.41 14.05
N GLU A 126 14.29 18.02 13.26
CA GLU A 126 13.33 17.31 12.42
C GLU A 126 14.04 16.59 11.26
N ARG A 127 13.50 15.44 10.86
CA ARG A 127 14.09 14.57 9.83
C ARG A 127 13.05 14.20 8.78
N LEU A 128 13.33 14.64 7.56
CA LEU A 128 12.59 14.33 6.34
C LEU A 128 13.40 13.34 5.50
N LEU A 129 12.75 12.33 4.91
CA LEU A 129 13.32 11.52 3.83
C LEU A 129 12.51 11.70 2.55
N TYR A 130 13.17 12.08 1.46
CA TYR A 130 12.59 12.14 0.13
C TYR A 130 13.19 11.07 -0.79
N LEU A 131 12.32 10.30 -1.44
CA LEU A 131 12.69 9.20 -2.34
C LEU A 131 12.39 9.54 -3.82
N PRO A 132 13.29 9.16 -4.76
CA PRO A 132 13.02 9.32 -6.19
C PRO A 132 11.86 8.42 -6.66
N PRO A 133 11.27 8.73 -7.84
CA PRO A 133 10.22 7.90 -8.42
C PRO A 133 10.75 6.48 -8.68
N GLY A 134 9.93 5.46 -8.40
CA GLY A 134 10.29 4.09 -8.73
C GLY A 134 11.49 3.52 -7.97
N ALA A 135 11.98 4.15 -6.89
CA ALA A 135 13.14 3.72 -6.12
C ALA A 135 12.81 3.39 -4.65
N ALA A 136 13.54 2.42 -4.07
CA ALA A 136 13.57 2.19 -2.63
C ALA A 136 15.00 2.37 -2.09
N PRO A 137 15.16 2.73 -0.81
CA PRO A 137 16.47 2.76 -0.19
C PRO A 137 17.19 1.41 -0.25
N ALA A 138 18.48 1.46 -0.55
CA ALA A 138 19.42 0.34 -0.54
C ALA A 138 20.41 0.48 0.62
N GLY A 139 20.99 -0.65 1.06
CA GLY A 139 22.00 -0.66 2.12
C GLY A 139 21.48 -0.17 3.48
N LEU A 140 20.19 -0.41 3.77
CA LEU A 140 19.64 -0.13 5.09
C LEU A 140 20.16 -1.19 6.08
N ASP A 141 21.21 -0.85 6.83
CA ASP A 141 21.84 -1.73 7.80
C ASP A 141 21.39 -1.39 9.24
N GLY A 142 20.86 -2.38 9.95
CA GLY A 142 20.51 -2.26 11.37
C GLY A 142 19.29 -1.38 11.65
N ARG A 143 18.88 -1.30 12.92
CA ARG A 143 17.81 -0.39 13.34
C ARG A 143 18.33 1.05 13.36
N VAL A 144 17.55 1.99 12.84
CA VAL A 144 17.88 3.40 12.98
C VAL A 144 17.62 3.89 14.41
N GLU A 145 18.43 4.83 14.89
CA GLU A 145 18.32 5.38 16.25
C GLU A 145 17.04 6.20 16.46
N ARG A 146 16.62 6.93 15.43
CA ARG A 146 15.41 7.75 15.40
C ARG A 146 14.66 7.51 14.09
N PRO A 147 13.35 7.30 14.10
CA PRO A 147 12.54 7.31 12.87
C PRO A 147 12.60 8.68 12.16
N TYR A 148 12.17 8.72 10.91
CA TYR A 148 11.87 10.00 10.25
C TYR A 148 10.58 10.58 10.80
N ASP A 149 10.51 11.91 10.85
CA ASP A 149 9.28 12.64 11.16
C ASP A 149 8.34 12.62 9.93
N LEU A 150 8.92 12.74 8.73
CA LEU A 150 8.20 12.69 7.46
C LEU A 150 8.98 11.89 6.39
N VAL A 151 8.27 11.04 5.64
CA VAL A 151 8.77 10.36 4.44
C VAL A 151 7.90 10.74 3.25
N VAL A 152 8.54 11.13 2.15
CA VAL A 152 7.90 11.51 0.90
C VAL A 152 8.43 10.60 -0.21
N GLY A 153 7.55 9.88 -0.91
CA GLY A 153 7.99 8.95 -1.95
C GLY A 153 6.86 8.28 -2.73
N ASP A 154 7.25 7.40 -3.65
CA ASP A 154 6.32 6.65 -4.50
C ASP A 154 5.71 5.45 -3.76
N VAL A 155 4.63 5.67 -3.04
CA VAL A 155 3.96 4.61 -2.26
C VAL A 155 3.16 3.64 -3.14
N VAL A 156 2.65 4.11 -4.28
CA VAL A 156 1.79 3.31 -5.17
C VAL A 156 2.64 2.38 -6.03
N GLY A 157 3.72 2.90 -6.61
CA GLY A 157 4.64 2.13 -7.45
C GLY A 157 5.69 1.36 -6.66
N ARG A 158 6.10 1.85 -5.48
CA ARG A 158 7.12 1.24 -4.61
C ARG A 158 6.67 1.09 -3.15
N PRO A 159 5.58 0.36 -2.87
CA PRO A 159 5.14 0.10 -1.49
C PRO A 159 6.22 -0.64 -0.67
N ASP A 160 7.10 -1.40 -1.33
CA ASP A 160 8.24 -2.07 -0.70
C ASP A 160 9.25 -1.09 -0.09
N ALA A 161 9.35 0.14 -0.58
CA ALA A 161 10.20 1.17 0.03
C ALA A 161 9.76 1.46 1.47
N VAL A 162 8.45 1.61 1.70
CA VAL A 162 7.87 1.80 3.04
C VAL A 162 8.10 0.56 3.90
N ALA A 163 7.93 -0.64 3.34
CA ALA A 163 8.17 -1.90 4.04
C ALA A 163 9.63 -2.01 4.54
N ARG A 164 10.60 -1.69 3.68
CA ARG A 164 12.03 -1.71 4.04
C ARG A 164 12.35 -0.70 5.13
N LEU A 165 11.81 0.52 5.04
CA LEU A 165 11.98 1.54 6.08
C LEU A 165 11.37 1.11 7.42
N ARG A 166 10.19 0.48 7.41
CA ARG A 166 9.59 -0.09 8.62
C ARG A 166 10.43 -1.22 9.22
N ALA A 167 11.04 -2.05 8.39
CA ALA A 167 11.87 -3.18 8.84
C ALA A 167 13.05 -2.71 9.73
N VAL A 168 13.63 -1.55 9.40
CA VAL A 168 14.72 -0.93 10.16
C VAL A 168 14.26 0.10 11.19
N GLY A 169 12.94 0.26 11.38
CA GLY A 169 12.37 1.23 12.32
C GLY A 169 12.48 2.70 11.88
N ALA A 170 12.79 2.96 10.61
CA ALA A 170 12.89 4.31 10.06
C ALA A 170 11.53 4.95 9.77
N VAL A 171 10.50 4.12 9.56
CA VAL A 171 9.09 4.53 9.54
C VAL A 171 8.40 3.85 10.70
N GLY A 172 7.78 4.64 11.58
CA GLY A 172 7.02 4.15 12.74
C GLY A 172 5.62 4.79 12.82
N PRO A 173 4.87 4.55 13.91
CA PRO A 173 3.51 5.09 14.11
C PRO A 173 3.42 6.62 14.16
N ALA A 174 4.55 7.30 14.34
CA ALA A 174 4.64 8.75 14.35
C ALA A 174 5.29 9.34 13.10
N THR A 175 5.69 8.50 12.16
CA THR A 175 6.23 8.95 10.89
C THR A 175 5.08 9.22 9.95
N GLU A 176 4.97 10.46 9.49
CA GLU A 176 4.06 10.81 8.41
C GLU A 176 4.59 10.27 7.08
N VAL A 177 3.72 9.72 6.24
CA VAL A 177 4.10 9.22 4.91
C VAL A 177 3.22 9.89 3.85
N ILE A 178 3.86 10.63 2.94
CA ILE A 178 3.20 11.35 1.85
C ILE A 178 3.55 10.69 0.51
N ALA A 179 2.52 10.26 -0.19
CA ALA A 179 2.65 9.70 -1.52
C ALA A 179 2.80 10.82 -2.56
N VAL A 180 3.90 10.76 -3.30
CA VAL A 180 4.19 11.59 -4.47
C VAL A 180 4.56 10.68 -5.64
N HIS A 181 4.99 11.27 -6.76
CA HIS A 181 5.24 10.52 -8.00
C HIS A 181 4.00 9.78 -8.51
N LEU A 182 2.81 10.31 -8.20
CA LEU A 182 1.55 9.69 -8.56
C LEU A 182 1.34 9.76 -10.08
N ASP A 183 1.23 8.58 -10.70
CA ASP A 183 1.05 8.43 -12.14
C ASP A 183 -0.33 7.85 -12.49
N HIS A 184 -0.58 7.66 -13.78
CA HIS A 184 -1.83 7.16 -14.33
C HIS A 184 -2.14 5.69 -14.00
N ASP A 185 -1.20 4.99 -13.37
CA ASP A 185 -1.41 3.65 -12.79
C ASP A 185 -2.03 3.72 -11.38
N ALA A 186 -1.98 4.90 -10.75
CA ALA A 186 -2.68 5.16 -9.49
C ALA A 186 -4.18 5.34 -9.76
N PRO A 187 -5.05 4.70 -8.96
CA PRO A 187 -6.49 4.90 -9.10
C PRO A 187 -6.85 6.37 -8.75
N PRO A 188 -7.86 6.99 -9.38
CA PRO A 188 -8.22 8.37 -9.10
C PRO A 188 -9.10 8.53 -7.85
N GLY A 189 -9.07 9.73 -7.26
CA GLY A 189 -10.01 10.16 -6.21
C GLY A 189 -9.99 9.29 -4.96
N ALA A 190 -11.18 9.00 -4.40
CA ALA A 190 -11.32 8.27 -3.14
C ALA A 190 -10.74 6.84 -3.17
N ALA A 191 -10.52 6.25 -4.34
CA ALA A 191 -9.84 4.96 -4.44
C ALA A 191 -8.34 5.08 -4.14
N LEU A 192 -7.71 6.20 -4.49
CA LEU A 192 -6.33 6.51 -4.10
C LEU A 192 -6.23 6.65 -2.58
N ASP A 193 -7.11 7.45 -1.99
CA ASP A 193 -7.07 7.77 -0.58
C ASP A 193 -7.19 6.50 0.27
N ARG A 194 -8.05 5.56 -0.13
CA ARG A 194 -8.18 4.24 0.53
C ARG A 194 -6.93 3.38 0.39
N LEU A 195 -6.37 3.31 -0.82
CA LEU A 195 -5.15 2.54 -1.07
C LEU A 195 -3.99 3.06 -0.20
N LEU A 196 -3.84 4.38 -0.15
CA LEU A 196 -2.79 5.01 0.66
C LEU A 196 -3.06 4.87 2.16
N ALA A 197 -4.31 5.01 2.60
CA ALA A 197 -4.66 4.81 4.01
C ALA A 197 -4.33 3.40 4.49
N ALA A 198 -4.59 2.36 3.68
CA ALA A 198 -4.19 0.98 3.98
C ALA A 198 -2.67 0.81 4.06
N ALA A 199 -1.92 1.61 3.31
CA ALA A 199 -0.46 1.68 3.37
C ALA A 199 0.07 2.52 4.55
N GLY A 200 -0.80 3.20 5.32
CA GLY A 200 -0.40 4.17 6.35
C GLY A 200 0.19 5.46 5.76
N ALA A 201 -0.25 5.85 4.57
CA ALA A 201 0.17 7.03 3.83
C ALA A 201 -1.04 7.88 3.41
N ARG A 202 -0.80 9.08 2.89
CA ARG A 202 -1.82 9.87 2.19
C ARG A 202 -1.22 10.66 1.03
N ALA A 203 -2.07 11.12 0.12
CA ALA A 203 -1.69 12.11 -0.88
C ALA A 203 -2.18 13.50 -0.45
N VAL A 204 -1.51 14.53 -0.94
CA VAL A 204 -1.94 15.93 -0.79
C VAL A 204 -2.03 16.60 -2.15
N PRO A 205 -2.80 17.70 -2.30
CA PRO A 205 -2.79 18.51 -3.51
C PRO A 205 -1.44 19.20 -3.72
N ASP A 206 -1.13 19.55 -4.96
CA ASP A 206 0.01 20.43 -5.27
C ASP A 206 -0.15 21.79 -4.57
N GLY A 207 0.98 22.36 -4.15
CA GLY A 207 1.07 23.60 -3.39
C GLY A 207 0.77 23.47 -1.89
N THR A 208 0.53 22.24 -1.39
CA THR A 208 0.34 22.02 0.05
C THR A 208 1.65 22.23 0.81
N THR A 209 1.60 23.03 1.88
CA THR A 209 2.68 23.17 2.85
C THR A 209 2.41 22.28 4.07
N LEU A 210 3.41 21.51 4.47
CA LEU A 210 3.41 20.64 5.64
C LEU A 210 4.46 21.13 6.63
N VAL A 211 4.14 21.09 7.92
CA VAL A 211 5.11 21.34 8.99
C VAL A 211 5.65 20.00 9.44
N VAL A 212 6.92 19.73 9.14
CA VAL A 212 7.56 18.47 9.52
C VAL A 212 7.68 18.40 11.04
N GLY A 213 7.25 17.28 11.63
CA GLY A 213 7.30 17.06 13.07
C GLY A 213 6.04 17.51 13.83
N GLU A 214 5.10 18.22 13.19
CA GLU A 214 3.74 18.35 13.72
C GLU A 214 2.97 17.05 13.46
N TYR A 215 2.28 16.53 14.48
CA TYR A 215 1.60 15.23 14.43
C TYR A 215 0.13 15.42 14.02
N PRO A 216 -0.26 15.20 12.75
CA PRO A 216 -1.65 14.95 12.44
C PRO A 216 -2.02 13.53 12.89
N VAL A 217 -3.23 13.36 13.39
CA VAL A 217 -3.78 12.03 13.74
C VAL A 217 -3.73 11.14 12.50
N VAL A 218 -2.78 10.20 12.46
CA VAL A 218 -2.74 9.16 11.43
C VAL A 218 -3.89 8.20 11.72
N PRO A 219 -4.78 7.90 10.75
CA PRO A 219 -5.83 6.90 10.95
C PRO A 219 -5.22 5.55 11.30
N ASP A 220 -5.74 4.88 12.34
CA ASP A 220 -5.35 3.50 12.65
C ASP A 220 -5.70 2.60 11.44
N VAL A 221 -4.72 1.83 10.97
CA VAL A 221 -4.96 0.83 9.92
C VAL A 221 -5.87 -0.26 10.51
N PRO A 222 -7.01 -0.61 9.85
CA PRO A 222 -7.94 -1.58 10.40
C PRO A 222 -7.25 -2.93 10.59
N ARG A 223 -7.40 -3.48 11.80
CA ARG A 223 -6.72 -4.72 12.19
C ARG A 223 -7.26 -5.92 11.43
N ARG A 224 -8.57 -5.98 11.17
CA ARG A 224 -9.26 -7.10 10.53
C ARG A 224 -10.06 -6.59 9.35
N VAL A 225 -9.66 -7.03 8.16
CA VAL A 225 -10.28 -6.67 6.90
C VAL A 225 -10.82 -7.93 6.22
N LEU A 226 -12.09 -7.90 5.80
CA LEU A 226 -12.65 -8.93 4.93
C LEU A 226 -12.77 -8.40 3.50
N VAL A 227 -12.15 -9.10 2.55
CA VAL A 227 -12.27 -8.81 1.11
C VAL A 227 -13.09 -9.92 0.45
N THR A 228 -14.30 -9.59 0.03
CA THR A 228 -15.19 -10.51 -0.70
C THR A 228 -15.35 -10.09 -2.16
N GLY A 229 -15.76 -11.02 -3.02
CA GLY A 229 -16.06 -10.74 -4.41
C GLY A 229 -16.18 -11.99 -5.26
N GLY A 230 -16.64 -11.82 -6.50
CA GLY A 230 -16.77 -12.92 -7.46
C GLY A 230 -15.43 -13.58 -7.81
N ALA A 231 -15.49 -14.67 -8.57
CA ALA A 231 -14.30 -15.25 -9.18
C ALA A 231 -13.66 -14.25 -10.15
N ARG A 232 -12.31 -14.16 -10.16
CA ARG A 232 -11.54 -13.24 -11.02
C ARG A 232 -11.93 -11.76 -10.90
N SER A 233 -12.52 -11.37 -9.77
CA SER A 233 -12.89 -9.98 -9.48
C SER A 233 -11.72 -9.06 -9.17
N GLY A 234 -10.55 -9.59 -8.82
CA GLY A 234 -9.39 -8.81 -8.35
C GLY A 234 -9.21 -8.80 -6.83
N LYS A 235 -10.05 -9.50 -6.06
CA LYS A 235 -10.00 -9.50 -4.59
C LYS A 235 -8.65 -9.89 -3.96
N SER A 236 -7.90 -10.83 -4.55
CA SER A 236 -6.58 -11.19 -4.04
C SER A 236 -5.57 -10.06 -4.24
N VAL A 237 -5.65 -9.31 -5.35
CA VAL A 237 -4.79 -8.15 -5.60
C VAL A 237 -5.11 -7.02 -4.61
N GLU A 238 -6.40 -6.76 -4.37
CA GLU A 238 -6.82 -5.79 -3.34
C GLU A 238 -6.33 -6.21 -1.94
N ALA A 239 -6.44 -7.49 -1.60
CA ALA A 239 -5.96 -8.01 -0.32
C ALA A 239 -4.43 -7.90 -0.17
N GLU A 240 -3.68 -8.16 -1.24
CA GLU A 240 -2.21 -8.06 -1.23
C GLU A 240 -1.75 -6.61 -1.04
N ARG A 241 -2.32 -5.67 -1.81
CA ARG A 241 -1.99 -4.22 -1.72
C ARG A 241 -2.07 -3.65 -0.32
N ARG A 242 -3.01 -4.14 0.49
CA ARG A 242 -3.21 -3.72 1.88
C ARG A 242 -2.06 -4.10 2.81
N LEU A 243 -1.22 -5.05 2.41
CA LEU A 243 -0.11 -5.54 3.22
C LEU A 243 1.26 -5.32 2.57
N GLU A 244 1.34 -4.79 1.35
CA GLU A 244 2.61 -4.59 0.61
C GLU A 244 3.60 -3.65 1.31
N THR A 245 3.11 -2.76 2.19
CA THR A 245 3.95 -1.87 3.00
C THR A 245 4.41 -2.49 4.32
N PHE A 246 4.06 -3.74 4.62
CA PHE A 246 4.53 -4.44 5.82
C PHE A 246 5.83 -5.19 5.51
N PRO A 247 6.83 -5.14 6.43
CA PRO A 247 8.13 -5.80 6.24
C PRO A 247 8.01 -7.31 5.97
N GLU A 248 7.10 -7.95 6.69
CA GLU A 248 6.88 -9.39 6.66
C GLU A 248 5.38 -9.65 6.63
N VAL A 249 4.96 -10.68 5.91
CA VAL A 249 3.58 -11.14 5.86
C VAL A 249 3.57 -12.66 5.74
N VAL A 250 2.64 -13.30 6.43
CA VAL A 250 2.34 -14.73 6.25
C VAL A 250 1.11 -14.87 5.37
N TYR A 251 1.31 -15.31 4.14
CA TYR A 251 0.25 -15.65 3.19
C TYR A 251 -0.22 -17.09 3.45
N VAL A 252 -1.47 -17.26 3.87
CA VAL A 252 -2.09 -18.55 4.15
C VAL A 252 -2.91 -18.99 2.95
N ALA A 253 -2.38 -19.96 2.21
CA ALA A 253 -3.02 -20.55 1.04
C ALA A 253 -3.86 -21.77 1.46
N THR A 254 -5.17 -21.60 1.59
CA THR A 254 -6.10 -22.66 2.05
C THR A 254 -6.52 -23.62 0.94
N GLY A 255 -6.14 -23.33 -0.31
CA GLY A 255 -6.49 -24.16 -1.47
C GLY A 255 -5.60 -25.38 -1.68
N GLY A 256 -4.46 -25.46 -0.99
CA GLY A 256 -3.47 -26.54 -1.15
C GLY A 256 -2.98 -26.77 -2.60
N ARG A 257 -2.34 -27.92 -2.80
CA ARG A 257 -2.02 -28.45 -4.14
C ARG A 257 -3.15 -29.36 -4.61
N ARG A 258 -3.67 -29.09 -5.80
CA ARG A 258 -4.51 -30.05 -6.53
C ARG A 258 -3.62 -30.88 -7.42
N GLU A 259 -3.37 -32.14 -7.05
CA GLU A 259 -2.58 -33.06 -7.86
C GLU A 259 -3.25 -33.25 -9.23
N GLY A 260 -2.47 -33.13 -10.30
CA GLY A 260 -2.95 -33.36 -11.68
C GLY A 260 -3.71 -32.21 -12.33
N ASP A 261 -3.71 -30.99 -11.77
CA ASP A 261 -4.31 -29.79 -12.38
C ASP A 261 -3.24 -28.76 -12.80
N PRO A 262 -2.75 -28.79 -14.05
CA PRO A 262 -1.75 -27.85 -14.55
C PRO A 262 -2.23 -26.39 -14.59
N GLU A 263 -3.54 -26.14 -14.76
CA GLU A 263 -4.10 -24.78 -14.74
C GLU A 263 -4.04 -24.21 -13.31
N TRP A 264 -4.38 -25.03 -12.31
CA TRP A 264 -4.20 -24.68 -10.90
C TRP A 264 -2.74 -24.39 -10.56
N ALA A 265 -1.82 -25.25 -11.01
CA ALA A 265 -0.39 -25.08 -10.76
C ALA A 265 0.16 -23.79 -11.38
N ALA A 266 -0.19 -23.51 -12.65
CA ALA A 266 0.20 -22.27 -13.32
C ALA A 266 -0.34 -21.03 -12.60
N ARG A 267 -1.60 -21.09 -12.13
CA ARG A 267 -2.20 -19.99 -11.35
C ARG A 267 -1.49 -19.75 -10.03
N VAL A 268 -1.14 -20.83 -9.30
CA VAL A 268 -0.37 -20.72 -8.06
C VAL A 268 1.01 -20.11 -8.33
N GLY A 269 1.67 -20.48 -9.43
CA GLY A 269 2.93 -19.88 -9.89
C GLY A 269 2.83 -18.37 -10.03
N LEU A 270 1.88 -17.89 -10.85
CA LEU A 270 1.63 -16.45 -11.06
C LEU A 270 1.30 -15.71 -9.76
N HIS A 271 0.59 -16.35 -8.82
CA HIS A 271 0.29 -15.75 -7.52
C HIS A 271 1.52 -15.67 -6.62
N ARG A 272 2.46 -16.62 -6.68
CA ARG A 272 3.71 -16.56 -5.92
C ARG A 272 4.68 -15.52 -6.50
N GLU A 273 4.82 -15.48 -7.82
CA GLU A 273 5.73 -14.52 -8.50
C GLU A 273 5.38 -13.06 -8.24
N ARG A 274 4.08 -12.76 -8.04
CA ARG A 274 3.62 -11.40 -7.74
C ARG A 274 3.93 -10.93 -6.32
N ARG A 275 4.10 -11.85 -5.36
CA ARG A 275 4.24 -11.49 -3.94
C ARG A 275 5.62 -10.90 -3.66
N PRO A 276 5.74 -9.94 -2.73
CA PRO A 276 7.05 -9.50 -2.25
C PRO A 276 7.88 -10.67 -1.74
N GLY A 277 9.18 -10.70 -2.07
CA GLY A 277 10.06 -11.81 -1.70
C GLY A 277 10.22 -12.03 -0.18
N ALA A 278 9.92 -11.02 0.63
CA ALA A 278 9.92 -11.11 2.09
C ALA A 278 8.68 -11.85 2.66
N TRP A 279 7.66 -12.13 1.85
CA TRP A 279 6.46 -12.81 2.31
C TRP A 279 6.68 -14.31 2.40
N ARG A 280 6.25 -14.90 3.52
CA ARG A 280 6.24 -16.35 3.72
C ARG A 280 4.89 -16.91 3.31
N THR A 281 4.87 -18.02 2.58
CA THR A 281 3.63 -18.74 2.25
C THR A 281 3.47 -19.99 3.10
N GLU A 282 2.32 -20.15 3.74
CA GLU A 282 1.88 -21.34 4.48
C GLU A 282 0.71 -21.99 3.74
N GLU A 283 0.86 -23.23 3.31
CA GLU A 283 -0.22 -24.02 2.69
C GLU A 283 -0.93 -24.84 3.78
N THR A 284 -1.99 -24.29 4.37
CA THR A 284 -2.71 -24.94 5.48
C THR A 284 -4.16 -24.46 5.60
N CYS A 285 -5.01 -25.32 6.15
CA CYS A 285 -6.38 -25.01 6.56
C CYS A 285 -6.51 -24.75 8.07
N GLU A 286 -5.42 -24.87 8.83
CA GLU A 286 -5.38 -24.60 10.28
C GLU A 286 -5.28 -23.09 10.57
N VAL A 287 -6.22 -22.33 9.99
CA VAL A 287 -6.24 -20.86 10.03
C VAL A 287 -6.45 -20.34 11.47
N ALA A 288 -7.25 -21.03 12.29
CA ALA A 288 -7.53 -20.64 13.66
C ALA A 288 -6.26 -20.64 14.54
N GLU A 289 -5.36 -21.62 14.34
CA GLU A 289 -4.08 -21.69 15.05
C GLU A 289 -3.18 -20.51 14.70
N LEU A 290 -3.04 -20.21 13.40
CA LEU A 290 -2.23 -19.08 12.93
C LEU A 290 -2.75 -17.73 13.43
N LEU A 291 -4.07 -17.56 13.52
CA LEU A 291 -4.72 -16.37 14.07
C LEU A 291 -4.50 -16.23 15.58
N GLY A 292 -4.39 -17.34 16.31
CA GLY A 292 -4.15 -17.37 17.75
C GLY A 292 -2.69 -17.13 18.15
N ALA A 293 -1.74 -17.36 17.24
CA ALA A 293 -0.32 -17.11 17.46
C ALA A 293 0.03 -15.61 17.36
N GLU A 294 1.18 -15.24 17.93
CA GLU A 294 1.82 -13.94 17.64
C GLU A 294 2.65 -14.03 16.34
N GLY A 295 2.85 -12.89 15.67
CA GLY A 295 3.64 -12.86 14.45
C GLY A 295 3.30 -11.70 13.51
N PRO A 296 3.87 -11.70 12.28
CA PRO A 296 3.63 -10.66 11.28
C PRO A 296 2.17 -10.64 10.81
N PRO A 297 1.72 -9.66 10.03
CA PRO A 297 0.40 -9.71 9.40
C PRO A 297 0.07 -11.02 8.66
N LEU A 298 -1.21 -11.34 8.58
CA LEU A 298 -1.75 -12.52 7.90
C LEU A 298 -2.59 -12.13 6.69
N LEU A 299 -2.39 -12.80 5.57
CA LEU A 299 -3.31 -12.78 4.43
C LEU A 299 -3.85 -14.19 4.20
N VAL A 300 -5.15 -14.41 4.44
CA VAL A 300 -5.78 -15.72 4.24
C VAL A 300 -6.53 -15.74 2.90
N ASP A 301 -6.06 -16.56 1.96
CA ASP A 301 -6.68 -16.74 0.63
C ASP A 301 -6.91 -18.24 0.36
N CYS A 302 -8.15 -18.74 0.48
CA CYS A 302 -9.38 -18.04 0.85
C CYS A 302 -10.30 -18.85 1.76
N LEU A 303 -11.19 -18.16 2.46
CA LEU A 303 -12.21 -18.76 3.33
C LEU A 303 -13.16 -19.71 2.60
N SER A 304 -13.38 -19.52 1.29
CA SER A 304 -14.19 -20.46 0.52
C SER A 304 -13.54 -21.84 0.38
N LEU A 305 -12.22 -21.90 0.24
CA LEU A 305 -11.49 -23.19 0.15
C LEU A 305 -11.25 -23.78 1.54
N TRP A 306 -11.05 -22.93 2.55
CA TRP A 306 -11.09 -23.37 3.95
C TRP A 306 -12.43 -24.04 4.29
N LEU A 307 -13.55 -23.46 3.84
CA LEU A 307 -14.87 -24.04 4.06
C LEU A 307 -15.02 -25.38 3.35
N THR A 308 -14.48 -25.53 2.14
CA THR A 308 -14.45 -26.82 1.44
C THR A 308 -13.74 -27.88 2.29
N ASP A 309 -12.53 -27.61 2.77
CA ASP A 309 -11.78 -28.52 3.66
C ASP A 309 -12.54 -28.80 4.97
N ALA A 310 -13.13 -27.77 5.59
CA ALA A 310 -13.90 -27.94 6.81
C ALA A 310 -15.14 -28.82 6.61
N MET A 311 -15.77 -28.75 5.44
CA MET A 311 -16.89 -29.62 5.05
C MET A 311 -16.42 -31.05 4.74
N ASP A 312 -15.28 -31.22 4.08
CA ASP A 312 -14.68 -32.54 3.80
C ASP A 312 -14.41 -33.31 5.10
N ARG A 313 -13.79 -32.66 6.09
CA ARG A 313 -13.40 -33.30 7.37
C ARG A 313 -14.56 -33.81 8.22
N VAL A 314 -15.77 -33.37 7.94
CA VAL A 314 -16.98 -33.75 8.69
C VAL A 314 -18.02 -34.42 7.80
N ASP A 315 -17.61 -34.86 6.60
CA ASP A 315 -18.45 -35.50 5.59
C ASP A 315 -19.74 -34.71 5.27
N ALA A 316 -19.66 -33.37 5.31
CA ALA A 316 -20.82 -32.48 5.17
C ALA A 316 -21.43 -32.46 3.76
N TRP A 317 -20.84 -33.15 2.79
CA TRP A 317 -21.33 -33.22 1.42
C TRP A 317 -22.50 -34.21 1.27
N GLU A 318 -22.54 -35.24 2.09
CA GLU A 318 -23.59 -36.26 2.05
C GLU A 318 -24.79 -35.89 2.94
N ASP A 319 -26.01 -36.06 2.42
CA ASP A 319 -27.23 -35.64 3.12
C ASP A 319 -27.46 -36.39 4.43
N VAL A 320 -27.09 -37.67 4.50
CA VAL A 320 -27.23 -38.50 5.69
C VAL A 320 -26.24 -38.04 6.77
N ARG A 321 -24.95 -37.98 6.44
CA ARG A 321 -23.88 -37.53 7.34
C ARG A 321 -24.09 -36.11 7.85
N TRP A 322 -24.57 -35.22 6.98
CA TRP A 322 -24.93 -33.86 7.36
C TRP A 322 -25.97 -33.81 8.49
N ARG A 323 -27.00 -34.68 8.44
CA ARG A 323 -28.07 -34.77 9.45
C ARG A 323 -27.64 -35.51 10.70
N GLU A 324 -26.70 -36.45 10.58
CA GLU A 324 -26.20 -37.29 11.68
C GLU A 324 -25.04 -36.64 12.47
N GLY A 325 -24.92 -35.30 12.43
CA GLY A 325 -23.94 -34.56 13.23
C GLY A 325 -22.93 -33.72 12.45
N GLY A 326 -22.85 -33.88 11.12
CA GLY A 326 -21.95 -33.08 10.27
C GLY A 326 -22.27 -31.58 10.33
N GLN A 327 -23.55 -31.22 10.48
CA GLN A 327 -23.97 -29.83 10.66
C GLN A 327 -23.42 -29.21 11.96
N GLU A 328 -23.57 -29.89 13.09
CA GLU A 328 -23.07 -29.44 14.39
C GLU A 328 -21.54 -29.36 14.39
N ALA A 329 -20.87 -30.36 13.81
CA ALA A 329 -19.41 -30.40 13.70
C ALA A 329 -18.87 -29.24 12.84
N LEU A 330 -19.49 -28.95 11.68
CA LEU A 330 -19.10 -27.81 10.85
C LEU A 330 -19.31 -26.48 11.59
N ARG A 331 -20.45 -26.32 12.28
CA ARG A 331 -20.73 -25.12 13.08
C ARG A 331 -19.70 -24.90 14.18
N ALA A 332 -19.23 -25.97 14.82
CA ALA A 332 -18.17 -25.87 15.83
C ALA A 332 -16.85 -25.35 15.23
N ARG A 333 -16.43 -25.87 14.07
CA ARG A 333 -15.24 -25.39 13.35
C ARG A 333 -15.37 -23.93 12.89
N VAL A 334 -16.55 -23.54 12.40
CA VAL A 334 -16.83 -22.13 12.03
C VAL A 334 -16.77 -21.22 13.27
N ALA A 335 -17.37 -21.64 14.38
CA ALA A 335 -17.34 -20.87 15.62
C ALA A 335 -15.92 -20.70 16.16
N GLU A 336 -15.07 -21.73 16.05
CA GLU A 336 -13.66 -21.67 16.41
C GLU A 336 -12.90 -20.64 15.55
N LEU A 337 -13.06 -20.70 14.22
CA LEU A 337 -12.44 -19.73 13.31
C LEU A 337 -12.88 -18.29 13.64
N VAL A 338 -14.18 -18.05 13.80
CA VAL A 338 -14.72 -16.73 14.13
C VAL A 338 -14.19 -16.23 15.48
N ALA A 339 -14.10 -17.11 16.48
CA ALA A 339 -13.50 -16.76 17.77
C ALA A 339 -11.98 -16.47 17.67
N ALA A 340 -11.28 -17.10 16.74
CA ALA A 340 -9.88 -16.80 16.46
C ALA A 340 -9.73 -15.43 15.77
N VAL A 341 -10.57 -15.13 14.76
CA VAL A 341 -10.61 -13.80 14.12
C VAL A 341 -10.94 -12.71 15.13
N ARG A 342 -11.88 -12.95 16.05
CA ARG A 342 -12.22 -12.00 17.13
C ARG A 342 -11.05 -11.69 18.05
N ARG A 343 -10.25 -12.71 18.42
CA ARG A 343 -9.20 -12.60 19.44
C ARG A 343 -7.82 -12.26 18.89
N THR A 344 -7.61 -12.37 17.58
CA THR A 344 -6.28 -12.17 17.00
C THR A 344 -5.76 -10.77 17.29
N ARG A 345 -4.47 -10.70 17.65
CA ARG A 345 -3.74 -9.43 17.77
C ARG A 345 -2.97 -9.08 16.50
N ARG A 346 -2.88 -10.00 15.54
CA ARG A 346 -2.20 -9.76 14.27
C ARG A 346 -3.10 -8.86 13.40
N GLN A 347 -2.48 -8.10 12.52
CA GLN A 347 -3.21 -7.53 11.40
C GLN A 347 -3.57 -8.65 10.42
N VAL A 348 -4.82 -8.72 9.97
CA VAL A 348 -5.32 -9.80 9.13
C VAL A 348 -6.19 -9.28 8.00
N VAL A 349 -5.92 -9.80 6.80
CA VAL A 349 -6.78 -9.66 5.63
C VAL A 349 -7.32 -11.04 5.25
N LEU A 350 -8.63 -11.20 5.29
CA LEU A 350 -9.34 -12.43 4.99
C LEU A 350 -9.97 -12.31 3.61
N VAL A 351 -9.69 -13.23 2.70
CA VAL A 351 -10.27 -13.26 1.35
C VAL A 351 -11.34 -14.33 1.28
N THR A 352 -12.50 -14.00 0.71
CA THR A 352 -13.59 -14.96 0.46
C THR A 352 -14.27 -14.73 -0.87
N ASN A 353 -14.98 -15.74 -1.37
CA ASN A 353 -15.80 -15.61 -2.57
C ASN A 353 -17.22 -15.18 -2.21
N GLU A 354 -17.80 -14.33 -3.05
CA GLU A 354 -19.24 -14.10 -3.10
C GLU A 354 -19.88 -15.01 -4.15
N VAL A 355 -20.76 -15.91 -3.72
CA VAL A 355 -21.39 -16.95 -4.55
C VAL A 355 -22.92 -16.93 -4.49
N GLY A 356 -23.50 -16.09 -3.63
CA GLY A 356 -24.95 -16.01 -3.39
C GLY A 356 -25.71 -15.18 -4.42
N ALA A 357 -25.02 -14.37 -5.23
CA ALA A 357 -25.62 -13.50 -6.25
C ALA A 357 -25.98 -14.20 -7.58
N GLY A 358 -25.83 -15.52 -7.66
CA GLY A 358 -26.10 -16.33 -8.86
C GLY A 358 -27.36 -17.18 -8.76
N VAL A 359 -27.56 -18.06 -9.76
CA VAL A 359 -28.66 -19.04 -9.78
C VAL A 359 -28.50 -20.06 -8.64
N VAL A 360 -29.62 -20.56 -8.12
CA VAL A 360 -29.64 -21.63 -7.13
C VAL A 360 -28.96 -22.89 -7.70
N PRO A 361 -27.93 -23.46 -7.02
CA PRO A 361 -27.29 -24.68 -7.49
C PRO A 361 -28.27 -25.85 -7.65
N ALA A 362 -28.07 -26.64 -8.70
CA ALA A 362 -28.92 -27.80 -9.01
C ALA A 362 -28.78 -28.92 -7.95
N THR A 363 -27.59 -29.09 -7.37
CA THR A 363 -27.30 -30.16 -6.41
C THR A 363 -27.56 -29.72 -4.96
N PRO A 364 -28.01 -30.63 -4.08
CA PRO A 364 -28.14 -30.35 -2.65
C PRO A 364 -26.82 -29.90 -2.01
N ALA A 365 -25.71 -30.58 -2.35
CA ALA A 365 -24.36 -30.23 -1.92
C ALA A 365 -23.95 -28.80 -2.32
N GLY A 366 -24.25 -28.39 -3.55
CA GLY A 366 -23.96 -27.04 -4.03
C GLY A 366 -24.78 -25.97 -3.30
N ARG A 367 -26.07 -26.24 -3.04
CA ARG A 367 -26.92 -25.34 -2.24
C ARG A 367 -26.39 -25.21 -0.82
N ARG A 368 -26.02 -26.33 -0.19
CA ARG A 368 -25.42 -26.36 1.16
C ARG A 368 -24.15 -25.51 1.21
N PHE A 369 -23.19 -25.74 0.32
CA PHE A 369 -21.95 -24.96 0.28
C PHE A 369 -22.22 -23.47 0.11
N ARG A 370 -23.08 -23.08 -0.83
CA ARG A 370 -23.47 -21.67 -1.04
C ARG A 370 -24.04 -21.05 0.23
N ASP A 371 -24.97 -21.74 0.89
CA ASP A 371 -25.64 -21.24 2.09
C ASP A 371 -24.69 -21.16 3.29
N GLU A 372 -23.83 -22.17 3.50
CA GLU A 372 -22.83 -22.14 4.58
C GLU A 372 -21.72 -21.10 4.31
N LEU A 373 -21.31 -20.88 3.06
CA LEU A 373 -20.35 -19.83 2.73
C LEU A 373 -20.94 -18.44 3.00
N GLY A 374 -22.22 -18.23 2.70
CA GLY A 374 -22.93 -17.01 3.06
C GLY A 374 -22.96 -16.76 4.56
N ARG A 375 -23.24 -17.80 5.37
CA ARG A 375 -23.22 -17.71 6.85
C ARG A 375 -21.82 -17.45 7.39
N LEU A 376 -20.80 -18.13 6.86
CA LEU A 376 -19.40 -17.92 7.22
C LEU A 376 -18.98 -16.47 6.91
N ASN A 377 -19.26 -15.99 5.70
CA ASN A 377 -18.93 -14.63 5.28
C ASN A 377 -19.59 -13.60 6.22
N ALA A 378 -20.87 -13.77 6.56
CA ALA A 378 -21.57 -12.89 7.49
C ALA A 378 -20.97 -12.92 8.90
N ALA A 379 -20.65 -14.12 9.42
CA ALA A 379 -20.07 -14.28 10.76
C ALA A 379 -18.67 -13.67 10.86
N VAL A 380 -17.82 -13.87 9.85
CA VAL A 380 -16.48 -13.27 9.80
C VAL A 380 -16.57 -11.76 9.60
N ALA A 381 -17.44 -11.29 8.70
CA ALA A 381 -17.65 -9.86 8.47
C ALA A 381 -18.06 -9.13 9.76
N ALA A 382 -18.82 -9.77 10.64
CA ALA A 382 -19.21 -9.19 11.93
C ALA A 382 -18.01 -8.89 12.86
N GLU A 383 -16.88 -9.58 12.67
CA GLU A 383 -15.66 -9.41 13.46
C GLU A 383 -14.62 -8.49 12.79
N CYS A 384 -14.89 -8.01 11.57
CA CYS A 384 -13.98 -7.14 10.82
C CYS A 384 -14.37 -5.66 10.97
N GLU A 385 -13.37 -4.79 11.19
CA GLU A 385 -13.56 -3.34 11.15
C GLU A 385 -13.89 -2.87 9.73
N GLU A 386 -13.27 -3.48 8.72
CA GLU A 386 -13.48 -3.13 7.33
C GLU A 386 -13.96 -4.34 6.50
N VAL A 387 -14.93 -4.09 5.62
CA VAL A 387 -15.49 -5.09 4.71
C VAL A 387 -15.58 -4.49 3.31
N LEU A 388 -14.96 -5.17 2.35
CA LEU A 388 -14.89 -4.74 0.95
C LEU A 388 -15.55 -5.76 0.03
N LEU A 389 -16.29 -5.25 -0.94
CA LEU A 389 -16.74 -5.99 -2.11
C LEU A 389 -15.90 -5.58 -3.32
N VAL A 390 -15.19 -6.52 -3.93
CA VAL A 390 -14.42 -6.28 -5.14
C VAL A 390 -15.19 -6.77 -6.37
N VAL A 391 -15.40 -5.86 -7.32
CA VAL A 391 -16.09 -6.13 -8.60
C VAL A 391 -15.30 -5.43 -9.72
N ALA A 392 -14.95 -6.18 -10.77
CA ALA A 392 -14.17 -5.66 -11.91
C ALA A 392 -12.88 -4.90 -11.50
N GLY A 393 -12.18 -5.41 -10.47
CA GLY A 393 -10.98 -4.80 -9.91
C GLY A 393 -11.23 -3.59 -9.02
N GLN A 394 -12.48 -3.18 -8.81
CA GLN A 394 -12.85 -2.02 -8.00
C GLN A 394 -13.29 -2.45 -6.61
N ALA A 395 -12.65 -1.90 -5.58
CA ALA A 395 -13.05 -2.10 -4.19
C ALA A 395 -14.18 -1.13 -3.77
N VAL A 396 -15.32 -1.70 -3.41
CA VAL A 396 -16.47 -1.01 -2.83
C VAL A 396 -16.49 -1.25 -1.33
N VAL A 397 -16.49 -0.19 -0.55
CA VAL A 397 -16.55 -0.26 0.92
C VAL A 397 -17.98 -0.58 1.35
N LEU A 398 -18.16 -1.73 2.01
CA LEU A 398 -19.42 -2.10 2.66
C LEU A 398 -19.44 -1.67 4.14
N ARG A 399 -18.26 -1.63 4.76
CA ARG A 399 -17.99 -1.12 6.11
C ARG A 399 -16.55 -0.59 6.14
N GLY A 400 -16.33 0.57 6.74
CA GLY A 400 -15.01 1.18 6.93
C GLY A 400 -15.09 2.42 7.79
#